data_AF-U7NLZ2-F1
#
_entry.id   AF-U7NLZ2-F1
#
_cell.length_a   1.000
_cell.length_b   1.000
_cell.length_c   1.000
_cell.angle_alpha   90.00
_cell.angle_beta   90.00
_cell.angle_gamma   90.00
#
_symmetry.space_group_name_H-M   'P 1'
#
loop_
_entity.id
_entity.type
_entity.pdbx_description
1 polymer ?
#
loop_
_entity_poly.entity_id
_entity_poly.type
_entity_poly.pdbx_seq_one_letter_code
_entity_poly.pdbx_strand_id
1 'polypeptide(L)'
;MLVHTPLSIRTVAGRCGYTNHSAFSRAFLRRFRHSPRHHRLTGREALAEAAGSVPRPEVETLPPCAAVVAREYATSETLPPPRRWLERLDGYQLPLPGASERAAALLLLHDPGPQSGLPRLDLGVLVDGESAGSLPISPSLRLLELPQARCACLDLPGPQRLHDTLVTLLAVLPEMGEHYNGDAARLVRSESALTLQLPLLDGEETKR
;
A
#
# COMPACT_ATOMS: atom_id res chain seq x y z
N MET A 1 4.46 -0.71 9.08
CA MET A 1 4.05 -1.60 10.20
C MET A 1 4.38 -1.08 11.62
N LEU A 2 5.62 -0.65 11.94
CA LEU A 2 6.01 -0.28 13.32
C LEU A 2 5.16 0.83 13.96
N VAL A 3 4.79 1.84 13.17
CA VAL A 3 4.01 3.01 13.60
C VAL A 3 2.52 2.67 13.68
N HIS A 4 2.00 2.03 12.64
CA HIS A 4 0.57 1.88 12.37
C HIS A 4 -0.14 0.71 13.07
N THR A 5 0.63 -0.21 13.67
CA THR A 5 0.07 -1.40 14.34
C THR A 5 0.33 -1.39 15.85
N PRO A 6 -0.52 -2.06 16.66
CA PRO A 6 -0.30 -2.23 18.09
C PRO A 6 0.70 -3.36 18.39
N LEU A 7 1.12 -4.12 17.38
CA LEU A 7 1.98 -5.29 17.52
C LEU A 7 3.27 -4.99 18.30
N SER A 8 3.72 -5.96 19.09
CA SER A 8 5.02 -5.86 19.76
C SER A 8 6.15 -5.75 18.72
N ILE A 9 7.26 -5.09 19.06
CA ILE A 9 8.41 -4.98 18.15
C ILE A 9 8.96 -6.38 17.81
N ARG A 10 8.84 -7.35 18.74
CA ARG A 10 9.19 -8.76 18.49
C ARG A 10 8.32 -9.37 17.39
N THR A 11 7.01 -9.16 17.45
CA THR A 11 6.07 -9.66 16.43
C THR A 11 6.35 -9.02 15.07
N VAL A 12 6.56 -7.69 15.05
CA VAL A 12 6.96 -6.97 13.83
C VAL A 12 8.25 -7.54 13.26
N ALA A 13 9.27 -7.78 14.09
CA ALA A 13 10.53 -8.37 13.65
C ALA A 13 10.34 -9.74 12.99
N GLY A 14 9.51 -10.60 13.59
CA GLY A 14 9.17 -11.91 13.03
C GLY A 14 8.50 -11.80 11.66
N ARG A 15 7.52 -10.90 11.51
CA ARG A 15 6.85 -10.62 10.22
C ARG A 15 7.80 -10.08 9.14
N CYS A 16 8.85 -9.37 9.55
CA CYS A 16 9.91 -8.94 8.64
C CYS A 16 10.97 -10.02 8.35
N GLY A 17 10.77 -11.28 8.76
CA GLY A 17 11.67 -12.39 8.49
C GLY A 17 12.88 -12.49 9.43
N TYR A 18 12.92 -11.74 10.53
CA TYR A 18 14.02 -11.83 11.49
C TYR A 18 13.79 -12.94 12.49
N THR A 19 14.80 -13.79 12.67
CA THR A 19 14.79 -14.90 13.63
C THR A 19 14.79 -14.45 15.10
N ASN A 20 15.30 -13.25 15.40
CA ASN A 20 15.22 -12.66 16.72
C ASN A 20 15.15 -11.12 16.70
N HIS A 21 14.54 -10.56 17.75
CA HIS A 21 14.33 -9.12 17.93
C HIS A 21 15.64 -8.32 17.99
N SER A 22 16.73 -8.90 18.50
CA SER A 22 18.03 -8.22 18.61
C SER A 22 18.69 -8.02 17.24
N ALA A 23 18.54 -8.98 16.32
CA ALA A 23 19.00 -8.85 14.94
C ALA A 23 18.22 -7.75 14.21
N PHE A 24 16.89 -7.75 14.36
CA PHE A 24 16.02 -6.69 13.83
C PHE A 24 16.43 -5.31 14.35
N SER A 25 16.54 -5.15 15.67
CA SER A 25 16.85 -3.86 16.29
C SER A 25 18.21 -3.32 15.85
N ARG A 26 19.23 -4.18 15.72
CA ARG A 26 20.56 -3.77 15.21
C ARG A 26 20.52 -3.37 13.74
N ALA A 27 19.83 -4.15 12.89
CA ALA A 27 19.68 -3.82 11.48
C ALA A 27 18.91 -2.49 11.30
N PHE A 28 17.84 -2.31 12.08
CA PHE A 28 17.03 -1.09 12.10
C PHE A 28 17.84 0.12 12.54
N LEU A 29 18.56 0.03 13.67
CA LEU A 29 19.42 1.12 14.16
C LEU A 29 20.51 1.48 13.15
N ARG A 30 21.11 0.49 12.47
CA ARG A 30 22.11 0.75 11.42
C ARG A 30 21.52 1.50 10.23
N ARG A 31 20.29 1.17 9.82
CA ARG A 31 19.63 1.76 8.65
C ARG A 31 19.04 3.13 8.93
N PHE A 32 18.32 3.27 10.05
CA PHE A 32 17.51 4.46 10.38
C PHE A 32 18.15 5.35 11.45
N ARG A 33 19.27 4.92 12.04
CA ARG A 33 20.05 5.69 13.04
C ARG A 33 19.31 6.01 14.35
N HIS A 34 18.16 5.38 14.59
CA HIS A 34 17.46 5.39 15.86
C HIS A 34 16.85 4.01 16.18
N SER A 35 16.39 3.82 17.41
CA SER A 35 15.77 2.55 17.83
C SER A 35 14.37 2.36 17.20
N PRO A 36 13.88 1.12 17.08
CA PRO A 36 12.50 0.85 16.67
C PRO A 36 11.44 1.47 17.60
N ARG A 37 11.74 1.55 18.91
CA ARG A 37 10.87 2.21 19.90
C ARG A 37 10.75 3.70 19.63
N HIS A 38 11.89 4.36 19.41
CA HIS A 38 11.92 5.78 19.08
C HIS A 38 11.17 6.05 17.78
N HIS A 39 11.38 5.24 16.74
CA HIS A 39 10.66 5.34 15.48
C HIS A 39 9.13 5.25 15.64
N ARG A 40 8.67 4.29 16.45
CA ARG A 40 7.24 4.11 16.73
C ARG A 40 6.67 5.32 17.46
N LEU A 41 7.39 5.84 18.45
CA LEU A 41 6.95 6.98 19.24
C LEU A 41 6.79 8.22 18.34
N THR A 42 7.86 8.62 17.66
CA THR A 42 7.85 9.82 16.81
C THR A 42 6.89 9.70 15.64
N GLY A 43 6.77 8.52 15.03
CA GLY A 43 5.80 8.29 13.96
C GLY A 43 4.35 8.37 14.43
N ARG A 44 4.05 7.94 15.67
CA ARG A 44 2.70 8.04 16.24
C ARG A 44 2.36 9.46 16.65
N GLU A 45 3.33 10.20 17.17
CA GLU A 45 3.19 11.64 17.42
C GLU A 45 2.87 12.38 16.13
N ALA A 46 3.62 12.12 15.05
CA ALA A 46 3.36 12.73 13.74
C ALA A 46 1.98 12.37 13.16
N LEU A 47 1.50 11.13 13.36
CA LEU A 47 0.13 10.76 12.96
C LEU A 47 -0.93 11.47 13.80
N ALA A 48 -0.71 11.61 15.11
CA ALA A 48 -1.63 12.32 15.98
C ALA A 48 -1.73 13.82 15.62
N GLU A 49 -0.61 14.44 15.23
CA GLU A 49 -0.59 15.83 14.73
C GLU A 49 -1.30 15.99 13.39
N ALA A 50 -1.26 14.96 12.54
CA ALA A 50 -1.94 14.94 11.25
C ALA A 50 -3.40 14.44 11.31
N ALA A 51 -3.91 14.21 12.53
CA ALA A 51 -5.31 13.86 12.73
C ALA A 51 -6.21 14.97 12.20
N GLY A 52 -7.25 14.56 11.49
CA GLY A 52 -8.15 15.48 10.81
C GLY A 52 -9.44 14.75 10.44
N SER A 53 -10.28 15.43 9.66
CA SER A 53 -11.51 14.82 9.16
C SER A 53 -11.26 14.22 7.78
N VAL A 54 -11.54 12.91 7.67
CA VAL A 54 -11.62 12.17 6.42
C VAL A 54 -12.96 11.43 6.43
N PRO A 55 -13.62 11.24 5.27
CA PRO A 55 -14.80 10.39 5.22
C PRO A 55 -14.47 9.00 5.80
N ARG A 56 -15.43 8.43 6.51
CA ARG A 56 -15.24 7.11 7.13
C ARG A 56 -15.00 6.08 6.02
N PRO A 57 -13.88 5.34 6.04
CA PRO A 57 -13.65 4.29 5.06
C PRO A 57 -14.63 3.13 5.28
N GLU A 58 -15.00 2.48 4.19
CA GLU A 58 -15.68 1.19 4.21
C GLU A 58 -14.66 0.08 4.43
N VAL A 59 -14.96 -0.89 5.28
CA VAL A 59 -14.05 -2.02 5.52
C VAL A 59 -14.55 -3.22 4.75
N GLU A 60 -13.76 -3.67 3.79
CA GLU A 60 -14.12 -4.75 2.87
C GLU A 60 -13.07 -5.83 2.84
N THR A 61 -13.48 -7.06 2.53
CA THR A 61 -12.54 -8.14 2.20
C THR A 61 -12.42 -8.21 0.70
N LEU A 62 -11.27 -7.81 0.16
CA LEU A 62 -11.01 -7.87 -1.27
C LEU A 62 -10.58 -9.28 -1.65
N PRO A 63 -11.10 -9.85 -2.76
CA PRO A 63 -10.69 -11.16 -3.24
C PRO A 63 -9.22 -11.15 -3.67
N PRO A 64 -8.58 -12.34 -3.74
CA PRO A 64 -7.26 -12.43 -4.35
C PRO A 64 -7.33 -11.99 -5.81
N CYS A 65 -6.33 -11.23 -6.24
CA CYS A 65 -6.18 -10.80 -7.63
C CYS A 65 -4.70 -10.74 -8.00
N ALA A 66 -4.41 -10.37 -9.24
CA ALA A 66 -3.05 -10.12 -9.67
C ALA A 66 -2.92 -8.74 -10.29
N ALA A 67 -1.69 -8.25 -10.38
CA ALA A 67 -1.38 -6.98 -11.00
C ALA A 67 -0.14 -7.09 -11.86
N VAL A 68 -0.20 -6.50 -13.07
CA VAL A 68 0.98 -6.30 -13.91
C VAL A 68 1.41 -4.86 -13.73
N VAL A 69 2.63 -4.65 -13.23
CA VAL A 69 3.12 -3.33 -12.85
C VAL A 69 4.54 -3.04 -13.36
N ALA A 70 4.76 -1.79 -13.73
CA ALA A 70 6.08 -1.18 -13.90
C ALA A 70 6.46 -0.44 -12.61
N ARG A 71 7.76 -0.44 -12.25
CA ARG A 71 8.24 0.42 -11.17
C ARG A 71 8.50 1.83 -11.69
N GLU A 72 7.99 2.83 -10.98
CA GLU A 72 8.42 4.21 -11.21
C GLU A 72 9.66 4.49 -10.35
N TYR A 73 10.77 4.80 -11.02
CA TYR A 73 12.02 5.19 -10.37
C TYR A 73 12.17 6.70 -10.24
N ALA A 74 11.30 7.49 -10.88
CA ALA A 74 11.33 8.93 -10.81
C ALA A 74 10.79 9.43 -9.47
N THR A 75 11.54 10.32 -8.83
CA THR A 75 11.10 11.11 -7.70
C THR A 75 10.15 12.19 -8.20
N SER A 76 8.86 11.86 -8.37
CA SER A 76 7.85 12.88 -8.62
C SER A 76 7.19 13.28 -7.31
N GLU A 77 7.21 14.58 -7.00
CA GLU A 77 6.47 15.17 -5.88
C GLU A 77 4.95 15.06 -6.06
N THR A 78 4.51 14.73 -7.28
CA THR A 78 3.11 14.63 -7.65
C THR A 78 2.83 13.26 -8.25
N LEU A 79 1.71 12.67 -7.86
CA LEU A 79 1.26 11.45 -8.51
C LEU A 79 0.94 11.74 -9.99
N PRO A 80 1.35 10.86 -10.92
CA PRO A 80 0.95 11.02 -12.30
C PRO A 80 -0.57 10.99 -12.39
N PRO A 81 -1.18 11.76 -13.30
CA PRO A 81 -2.62 11.73 -13.49
C PRO A 81 -3.05 10.30 -13.89
N PRO A 82 -4.19 9.79 -13.40
CA PRO A 82 -4.54 8.38 -13.56
C PRO A 82 -4.60 7.85 -14.99
N ARG A 83 -4.84 8.72 -15.98
CA ARG A 83 -4.76 8.37 -17.42
C ARG A 83 -3.37 7.87 -17.83
N ARG A 84 -2.31 8.36 -17.19
CA ARG A 84 -0.91 8.04 -17.52
C ARG A 84 -0.41 6.75 -16.87
N TRP A 85 -1.16 6.16 -15.94
CA TRP A 85 -0.72 4.92 -15.27
C TRP A 85 -0.62 3.77 -16.27
N LEU A 86 -1.49 3.76 -17.27
CA LEU A 86 -1.54 2.77 -18.34
C LEU A 86 -0.46 2.99 -19.40
N GLU A 87 -0.10 4.26 -19.66
CA GLU A 87 0.96 4.64 -20.61
C GLU A 87 2.34 4.08 -20.23
N ARG A 88 2.52 3.66 -18.96
CA ARG A 88 3.76 3.07 -18.44
C ARG A 88 3.93 1.58 -18.75
N LEU A 89 2.94 0.92 -19.33
CA LEU A 89 3.04 -0.48 -19.73
C LEU A 89 3.78 -0.67 -21.07
N ASP A 90 4.79 0.15 -21.38
CA ASP A 90 5.68 0.02 -22.57
C ASP A 90 4.98 -0.38 -23.89
N GLY A 91 3.87 0.26 -24.23
CA GLY A 91 3.18 0.04 -25.52
C GLY A 91 2.22 -1.15 -25.57
N TYR A 92 1.97 -1.83 -24.46
CA TYR A 92 0.84 -2.76 -24.38
C TYR A 92 -0.48 -1.98 -24.53
N GLN A 93 -1.27 -2.34 -25.54
CA GLN A 93 -2.67 -1.94 -25.61
C GLN A 93 -3.46 -2.73 -24.59
N LEU A 94 -4.42 -2.08 -23.94
CA LEU A 94 -5.38 -2.78 -23.09
C LEU A 94 -6.52 -3.36 -23.93
N PRO A 95 -7.06 -4.53 -23.53
CA PRO A 95 -6.56 -5.39 -22.46
C PRO A 95 -5.19 -6.01 -22.76
N LEU A 96 -4.42 -6.28 -21.70
CA LEU A 96 -3.20 -7.09 -21.83
C LEU A 96 -3.56 -8.45 -22.47
N PRO A 97 -2.68 -9.06 -23.28
CA PRO A 97 -2.97 -10.34 -23.92
C PRO A 97 -3.32 -11.43 -22.90
N GLY A 98 -4.58 -11.87 -22.85
CA GLY A 98 -5.09 -12.85 -21.87
C GLY A 98 -5.72 -12.23 -20.61
N ALA A 99 -5.63 -10.92 -20.42
CA ALA A 99 -6.33 -10.21 -19.36
C ALA A 99 -7.73 -9.76 -19.79
N SER A 100 -8.59 -9.46 -18.81
CA SER A 100 -9.93 -8.92 -19.04
C SER A 100 -9.88 -7.53 -19.69
N GLU A 101 -10.83 -7.25 -20.59
CA GLU A 101 -11.07 -5.94 -21.22
C GLU A 101 -11.28 -4.80 -20.21
N ARG A 102 -11.65 -5.12 -18.97
CA ARG A 102 -11.92 -4.16 -17.88
C ARG A 102 -10.78 -4.01 -16.88
N ALA A 103 -9.54 -4.27 -17.29
CA ALA A 103 -8.38 -4.15 -16.42
C ALA A 103 -8.28 -2.74 -15.79
N ALA A 104 -8.60 -2.62 -14.50
CA ALA A 104 -8.59 -1.35 -13.79
C ALA A 104 -7.16 -0.86 -13.59
N ALA A 105 -6.93 0.44 -13.76
CA ALA A 105 -5.61 1.02 -13.54
C ALA A 105 -5.28 0.99 -12.04
N LEU A 106 -4.05 0.65 -11.73
CA LEU A 106 -3.55 0.45 -10.37
C LEU A 106 -2.29 1.28 -10.13
N LEU A 107 -2.24 1.90 -8.97
CA LEU A 107 -1.04 2.50 -8.41
C LEU A 107 -0.82 1.91 -7.00
N LEU A 108 0.38 1.38 -6.77
CA LEU A 108 0.80 0.81 -5.48
C LEU A 108 1.74 1.80 -4.77
N LEU A 109 1.34 2.22 -3.57
CA LEU A 109 2.09 3.14 -2.70
C LEU A 109 2.79 2.32 -1.63
N HIS A 110 4.11 2.22 -1.74
CA HIS A 110 4.93 1.53 -0.74
C HIS A 110 5.40 2.51 0.34
N ASP A 111 5.40 2.03 1.58
CA ASP A 111 5.77 2.78 2.79
C ASP A 111 5.04 4.14 2.96
N PRO A 112 3.70 4.17 2.91
CA PRO A 112 2.96 5.41 3.06
C PRO A 112 3.02 5.92 4.51
N GLY A 113 3.45 7.17 4.73
CA GLY A 113 3.41 7.80 6.05
C GLY A 113 3.88 9.25 6.09
N PRO A 114 3.72 9.95 7.24
CA PRO A 114 4.06 11.37 7.36
C PRO A 114 5.57 11.65 7.25
N GLN A 115 6.41 10.65 7.58
CA GLN A 115 7.88 10.76 7.51
C GLN A 115 8.49 10.01 6.32
N SER A 116 7.67 9.34 5.50
CA SER A 116 8.18 8.75 4.27
C SER A 116 8.50 9.88 3.30
N GLY A 117 9.76 9.95 2.83
CA GLY A 117 10.03 10.61 1.55
C GLY A 117 9.20 9.95 0.43
N LEU A 118 9.33 10.45 -0.80
CA LEU A 118 8.48 10.04 -1.92
C LEU A 118 8.25 8.51 -1.94
N PRO A 119 6.99 8.05 -1.81
CA PRO A 119 6.70 6.63 -1.70
C PRO A 119 7.24 5.94 -2.94
N ARG A 120 7.82 4.75 -2.77
CA ARG A 120 8.15 3.93 -3.94
C ARG A 120 6.83 3.55 -4.62
N LEU A 121 6.74 3.80 -5.92
CA LEU A 121 5.52 3.60 -6.68
C LEU A 121 5.69 2.46 -7.66
N ASP A 122 4.68 1.60 -7.73
CA ASP A 122 4.50 0.69 -8.86
C ASP A 122 3.18 1.06 -9.58
N LEU A 123 3.21 1.18 -10.89
CA LEU A 123 2.10 1.61 -11.76
C LEU A 123 1.71 0.47 -12.69
N GLY A 124 0.42 0.24 -12.90
CA GLY A 124 0.00 -0.76 -13.86
C GLY A 124 -1.49 -1.02 -13.87
N VAL A 125 -1.86 -2.31 -13.99
CA VAL A 125 -3.26 -2.74 -14.06
C VAL A 125 -3.53 -3.96 -13.19
N LEU A 126 -4.74 -4.01 -12.65
CA LEU A 126 -5.30 -5.24 -12.10
C LEU A 126 -5.66 -6.20 -13.23
N VAL A 127 -5.29 -7.46 -13.04
CA VAL A 127 -5.64 -8.57 -13.93
C VAL A 127 -6.27 -9.68 -13.11
N ASP A 128 -7.06 -10.51 -13.78
CA ASP A 128 -7.63 -11.69 -13.15
C ASP A 128 -6.51 -12.67 -12.77
N GLY A 129 -6.56 -13.20 -11.55
CA GLY A 129 -5.54 -14.08 -11.00
C GLY A 129 -5.39 -15.39 -11.79
N GLU A 130 -6.49 -15.92 -12.33
CA GLU A 130 -6.48 -17.16 -13.12
C GLU A 130 -5.74 -16.97 -14.46
N SER A 131 -5.94 -15.84 -15.12
CA SER A 131 -5.28 -15.55 -16.40
C SER A 131 -3.83 -15.08 -16.25
N ALA A 132 -3.47 -14.56 -15.07
CA ALA A 132 -2.22 -13.86 -14.85
C ALA A 132 -0.96 -14.72 -15.10
N GLY A 133 -1.02 -16.00 -14.76
CA GLY A 133 0.11 -16.93 -14.89
C GLY A 133 0.50 -17.26 -16.34
N SER A 134 -0.39 -16.99 -17.30
CA SER A 134 -0.16 -17.23 -18.73
C SER A 134 0.21 -15.99 -19.53
N LEU A 135 0.22 -14.81 -18.89
CA LEU A 135 0.49 -13.55 -19.58
C LEU A 135 1.96 -13.50 -20.03
N PRO A 136 2.24 -13.27 -21.32
CA PRO A 136 3.60 -12.96 -21.76
C PRO A 136 3.93 -11.54 -21.30
N ILE A 137 4.70 -11.43 -20.20
CA ILE A 137 5.03 -10.13 -19.58
C ILE A 137 6.44 -9.71 -20.01
N SER A 138 6.59 -8.46 -20.45
CA SER A 138 7.90 -7.87 -20.76
C SER A 138 8.82 -7.91 -19.54
N PRO A 139 10.14 -8.08 -19.70
CA PRO A 139 11.10 -8.01 -18.59
C PRO A 139 11.08 -6.69 -17.79
N SER A 140 10.59 -5.59 -18.37
CA SER A 140 10.41 -4.30 -17.68
C SER A 140 9.22 -4.29 -16.70
N LEU A 141 8.32 -5.25 -16.84
CA LEU A 141 7.10 -5.39 -16.05
C LEU A 141 7.22 -6.55 -15.05
N ARG A 142 6.43 -6.49 -13.99
CA ARG A 142 6.36 -7.53 -12.97
C ARG A 142 4.92 -7.95 -12.76
N LEU A 143 4.73 -9.26 -12.67
CA LEU A 143 3.50 -9.82 -12.14
C LEU A 143 3.57 -9.83 -10.61
N LEU A 144 2.57 -9.26 -9.96
CA LEU A 144 2.40 -9.29 -8.52
C LEU A 144 1.11 -10.03 -8.18
N GLU A 145 1.22 -11.03 -7.32
CA GLU A 145 0.06 -11.62 -6.68
C GLU A 145 -0.38 -10.73 -5.52
N LEU A 146 -1.67 -10.41 -5.50
CA LEU A 146 -2.31 -9.63 -4.46
C LEU A 146 -3.26 -10.58 -3.72
N PRO A 147 -2.85 -11.12 -2.56
CA PRO A 147 -3.67 -12.06 -1.83
C PRO A 147 -4.97 -11.38 -1.36
N GLN A 148 -5.93 -12.23 -0.98
CA GLN A 148 -7.11 -11.79 -0.26
C GLN A 148 -6.69 -10.96 0.95
N ALA A 149 -7.29 -9.79 1.12
CA ALA A 149 -6.94 -8.87 2.20
C ALA A 149 -8.17 -8.12 2.69
N ARG A 150 -8.26 -7.91 4.01
CA ARG A 150 -9.16 -6.89 4.57
C ARG A 150 -8.56 -5.52 4.26
N CYS A 151 -9.35 -4.62 3.70
CA CYS A 151 -8.91 -3.28 3.33
C CYS A 151 -9.88 -2.23 3.86
N ALA A 152 -9.35 -1.09 4.26
CA ALA A 152 -10.12 0.14 4.37
C ALA A 152 -10.18 0.79 2.99
N CYS A 153 -11.37 0.83 2.41
CA CYS A 153 -11.70 1.39 1.12
C CYS A 153 -12.26 2.81 1.30
N LEU A 154 -11.73 3.77 0.56
CA LEU A 154 -12.17 5.15 0.56
C LEU A 154 -12.25 5.65 -0.88
N ASP A 155 -13.44 6.04 -1.30
CA ASP A 155 -13.63 6.69 -2.59
C ASP A 155 -13.10 8.13 -2.54
N LEU A 156 -12.36 8.47 -3.59
CA LEU A 156 -11.70 9.76 -3.76
C LEU A 156 -12.31 10.48 -4.96
N PRO A 157 -12.58 11.79 -4.84
CA PRO A 157 -13.03 12.59 -5.98
C PRO A 157 -11.92 12.78 -7.03
N GLY A 158 -10.67 12.52 -6.67
CA GLY A 158 -9.52 12.59 -7.56
C GLY A 158 -8.21 12.31 -6.79
N PRO A 159 -7.07 12.25 -7.50
CA PRO A 159 -5.77 11.95 -6.89
C PRO A 159 -5.17 13.15 -6.13
N GLN A 160 -5.80 14.33 -6.20
CA GLN A 160 -5.34 15.52 -5.50
C GLN A 160 -5.42 15.29 -4.00
N ARG A 161 -4.40 15.74 -3.26
CA ARG A 161 -4.29 15.59 -1.80
C ARG A 161 -4.26 14.14 -1.30
N LEU A 162 -3.92 13.17 -2.14
CA LEU A 162 -3.84 11.76 -1.72
C LEU A 162 -2.95 11.58 -0.49
N HIS A 163 -1.81 12.27 -0.44
CA HIS A 163 -0.90 12.18 0.71
C HIS A 163 -1.59 12.63 2.00
N ASP A 164 -2.20 13.82 2.02
CA ASP A 164 -2.96 14.32 3.17
C ASP A 164 -4.05 13.33 3.57
N THR A 165 -4.88 12.88 2.60
CA THR A 165 -5.97 11.95 2.85
C THR A 165 -5.47 10.64 3.44
N LEU A 166 -4.35 10.13 2.93
CA LEU A 166 -3.74 8.90 3.39
C LEU A 166 -3.17 9.06 4.81
N VAL A 167 -2.50 10.17 5.12
CA VAL A 167 -1.94 10.43 6.44
C VAL A 167 -3.07 10.59 7.46
N THR A 168 -4.12 11.35 7.13
CA THR A 168 -5.31 11.49 7.98
C THR A 168 -6.02 10.14 8.17
N LEU A 169 -6.16 9.34 7.10
CA LEU A 169 -6.74 7.99 7.18
C LEU A 169 -5.93 7.10 8.13
N LEU A 170 -4.59 7.10 8.03
CA LEU A 170 -3.71 6.36 8.92
C LEU A 170 -3.83 6.80 10.40
N ALA A 171 -4.16 8.07 10.64
CA ALA A 171 -4.35 8.60 11.98
C ALA A 171 -5.69 8.17 12.60
N VAL A 172 -6.77 8.06 11.81
CA VAL A 172 -8.12 7.76 12.33
C VAL A 172 -8.43 6.26 12.43
N LEU A 173 -7.74 5.40 11.67
CA LEU A 173 -7.99 3.94 11.68
C LEU A 173 -7.94 3.31 13.09
N PRO A 174 -6.96 3.65 13.95
CA PRO A 174 -6.91 3.10 15.31
C PRO A 174 -8.14 3.42 16.15
N GLU A 175 -8.80 4.57 15.93
CA GLU A 175 -10.05 4.93 16.62
C GLU A 175 -11.22 4.03 16.20
N MET A 176 -11.14 3.47 15.00
CA MET A 176 -12.09 2.49 14.48
C MET A 176 -11.75 1.04 14.88
N GLY A 177 -10.69 0.83 15.65
CA GLY A 177 -10.17 -0.50 15.99
C GLY A 177 -9.45 -1.20 14.84
N GLU A 178 -9.17 -0.48 13.75
CA GLU A 178 -8.48 -1.00 12.57
C GLU A 178 -7.04 -0.50 12.52
N HIS A 179 -6.16 -1.28 11.90
CA HIS A 179 -4.74 -0.95 11.82
C HIS A 179 -4.18 -1.26 10.44
N TYR A 180 -3.48 -0.32 9.85
CA TYR A 180 -2.76 -0.56 8.59
C TYR A 180 -1.62 -1.57 8.80
N ASN A 181 -1.58 -2.65 8.02
CA ASN A 181 -0.64 -3.75 8.22
C ASN A 181 0.80 -3.41 7.74
N GLY A 182 0.96 -2.45 6.83
CA GLY A 182 2.24 -2.06 6.24
C GLY A 182 2.48 -2.52 4.80
N ASP A 183 1.57 -3.28 4.20
CA ASP A 183 1.62 -3.67 2.79
C ASP A 183 1.22 -2.51 1.88
N ALA A 184 1.64 -2.50 0.62
CA ALA A 184 1.41 -1.34 -0.25
C ALA A 184 -0.08 -0.94 -0.32
N ALA A 185 -0.35 0.35 -0.10
CA ALA A 185 -1.68 0.89 -0.32
C ALA A 185 -1.99 0.89 -1.82
N ARG A 186 -3.22 0.54 -2.18
CA ARG A 186 -3.65 0.42 -3.57
C ARG A 186 -4.52 1.61 -3.91
N LEU A 187 -4.24 2.25 -5.03
CA LEU A 187 -5.11 3.25 -5.61
C LEU A 187 -5.62 2.70 -6.93
N VAL A 188 -6.90 2.33 -6.95
CA VAL A 188 -7.55 1.67 -8.06
C VAL A 188 -8.45 2.66 -8.78
N ARG A 189 -8.28 2.78 -10.09
CA ARG A 189 -9.18 3.59 -10.92
C ARG A 189 -10.06 2.71 -11.78
N SER A 190 -11.36 2.79 -11.53
CA SER A 190 -12.40 2.29 -12.43
C SER A 190 -12.81 3.40 -13.42
N GLU A 191 -13.78 3.09 -14.30
CA GLU A 191 -14.26 4.06 -15.29
C GLU A 191 -14.83 5.34 -14.66
N SER A 192 -15.46 5.23 -13.49
CA SER A 192 -16.19 6.31 -12.83
C SER A 192 -15.62 6.74 -11.49
N ALA A 193 -14.73 5.95 -10.88
CA ALA A 193 -14.28 6.19 -9.50
C ALA A 193 -12.79 5.95 -9.32
N LEU A 194 -12.24 6.61 -8.30
CA LEU A 194 -10.90 6.40 -7.81
C LEU A 194 -11.01 5.95 -6.36
N THR A 195 -10.58 4.74 -6.05
CA THR A 195 -10.72 4.17 -4.70
C THR A 195 -9.33 3.92 -4.11
N LEU A 196 -9.09 4.48 -2.92
CA LEU A 196 -7.95 4.15 -2.09
C LEU A 196 -8.29 2.92 -1.25
N GLN A 197 -7.47 1.88 -1.33
CA GLN A 197 -7.62 0.64 -0.58
C GLN A 197 -6.37 0.45 0.28
N LEU A 198 -6.54 0.47 1.60
CA LEU A 198 -5.45 0.36 2.55
C LEU A 198 -5.51 -0.99 3.27
N PRO A 199 -4.53 -1.90 3.06
CA PRO A 199 -4.52 -3.22 3.68
C PRO A 199 -4.49 -3.17 5.21
N LEU A 200 -5.45 -3.81 5.85
CA LEU A 200 -5.60 -3.84 7.29
C LEU A 200 -4.92 -5.06 7.88
N LEU A 201 -4.58 -4.94 9.15
CA LEU A 201 -4.06 -6.02 9.96
C LEU A 201 -5.19 -7.02 10.20
N ASP A 202 -4.96 -8.29 9.84
CA ASP A 202 -5.92 -9.34 10.14
C ASP A 202 -6.14 -9.43 11.66
N GLY A 203 -7.40 -9.58 12.07
CA GLY A 203 -7.82 -9.60 13.48
C GLY A 203 -7.31 -10.79 14.29
N GLU A 204 -6.53 -11.69 13.71
CA GLU A 204 -5.96 -12.84 14.38
C GLU A 204 -4.47 -12.65 14.62
N GLU A 205 -4.11 -12.33 15.87
CA GLU A 205 -3.09 -13.01 16.67
C GLU A 205 -2.87 -12.28 18.01
N THR A 206 -3.95 -12.16 18.79
CA THR A 206 -3.79 -12.05 20.25
C THR A 206 -3.72 -13.48 20.81
N LYS A 207 -2.62 -14.20 20.53
CA LYS A 207 -2.27 -15.35 21.38
C LYS A 207 -1.61 -14.78 22.62
N ARG A 208 -2.32 -14.97 23.73
CA ARG A 208 -2.03 -14.58 25.12
C ARG A 208 -0.59 -14.89 25.54
#